data_AF-A0A822BPZ4-F1
#
_entry.id   AF-A0A822BPZ4-F1
#
_cell.length_a   1.000
_cell.length_b   1.000
_cell.length_c   1.000
_cell.angle_alpha   90.00
_cell.angle_beta   90.00
_cell.angle_gamma   90.00
#
_symmetry.space_group_name_H-M   'P 1'
#
loop_
_entity.id
_entity.type
_entity.pdbx_description
1 polymer ?
#
loop_
_entity_poly.entity_id
_entity_poly.type
_entity_poly.pdbx_seq_one_letter_code
_entity_poly.pdbx_strand_id
1 'polypeptide(L)'
;MLIKVHYGDSKVLLVNGNCRPIHLLNYIRTNCSVSESKRIDLCVINTGELLQLSPSDTKSIVAERHHLPLHVHCVLMEIDADGTYFPSSNDPTLITHDFLTKLKRASGSK
;
A
#
# COMPACT_ATOMS: atom_id res chain seq x y z
N MET A 1 -14.19 -3.12 -4.68
CA MET A 1 -13.55 -2.37 -3.58
C MET A 1 -12.80 -1.18 -4.15
N LEU A 2 -12.93 -0.01 -3.54
CA LEU A 2 -12.16 1.19 -3.91
C LEU A 2 -11.08 1.42 -2.85
N ILE A 3 -9.84 1.57 -3.28
CA ILE A 3 -8.72 1.87 -2.39
C ILE A 3 -8.30 3.33 -2.61
N LYS A 4 -8.21 4.09 -1.53
CA LYS A 4 -7.60 5.41 -1.48
C LYS A 4 -6.14 5.24 -1.08
N VAL A 5 -5.23 5.54 -1.99
CA VAL A 5 -3.78 5.46 -1.77
C VAL A 5 -3.26 6.87 -1.50
N HIS A 6 -2.77 7.10 -0.29
CA HIS A 6 -2.14 8.33 0.15
C HIS A 6 -0.62 8.26 -0.12
N TYR A 7 -0.07 9.30 -0.74
CA TYR A 7 1.35 9.38 -1.13
C TYR A 7 1.81 10.85 -1.23
N GLY A 8 3.12 11.08 -1.15
CA GLY A 8 3.72 12.41 -1.16
C GLY A 8 3.11 13.37 -0.12
N ASP A 9 3.25 14.66 -0.36
CA ASP A 9 2.66 15.70 0.48
C ASP A 9 1.16 15.83 0.18
N SER A 10 0.33 15.06 0.90
CA SER A 10 -1.13 15.10 0.86
C SER A 10 -1.80 14.71 -0.47
N LYS A 11 -1.13 13.94 -1.34
CA LYS A 11 -1.74 13.44 -2.58
C LYS A 11 -2.52 12.17 -2.32
N VAL A 12 -3.59 11.98 -3.09
CA VAL A 12 -4.47 10.81 -3.02
C VAL A 12 -4.73 10.28 -4.42
N LEU A 13 -4.54 8.98 -4.59
CA LEU A 13 -4.87 8.23 -5.80
C LEU A 13 -6.03 7.28 -5.49
N LEU A 14 -7.03 7.24 -6.35
CA LEU A 14 -8.14 6.27 -6.26
C LEU A 14 -7.87 5.10 -7.20
N VAL A 15 -7.92 3.88 -6.66
CA VAL A 15 -7.64 2.67 -7.42
C VAL A 15 -8.72 1.61 -7.19
N ASN A 16 -9.03 0.86 -8.24
CA ASN A 16 -9.97 -0.25 -8.16
C ASN A 16 -9.27 -1.51 -7.65
N GLY A 17 -9.59 -1.94 -6.43
CA GLY A 17 -9.01 -3.15 -5.82
C GLY A 17 -9.43 -4.47 -6.49
N ASN A 18 -10.41 -4.44 -7.40
CA ASN A 18 -10.85 -5.62 -8.15
C ASN A 18 -9.91 -5.97 -9.31
N CYS A 19 -8.90 -5.15 -9.62
CA CYS A 19 -7.96 -5.44 -10.70
C CYS A 19 -6.84 -6.39 -10.26
N ARG A 20 -6.12 -6.94 -11.25
CA ARG A 20 -4.93 -7.77 -10.96
C ARG A 20 -3.81 -6.91 -10.37
N PRO A 21 -3.01 -7.43 -9.42
CA PRO A 21 -1.90 -6.71 -8.81
C PRO A 21 -0.94 -6.06 -9.80
N ILE A 22 -0.62 -6.71 -10.93
CA ILE A 22 0.21 -6.13 -11.99
C ILE A 22 -0.36 -4.83 -12.59
N HIS A 23 -1.68 -4.77 -12.82
CA HIS A 23 -2.31 -3.57 -13.37
C HIS A 23 -2.35 -2.46 -12.31
N LEU A 24 -2.60 -2.82 -11.06
CA LEU A 24 -2.58 -1.89 -9.96
C LEU A 24 -1.19 -1.28 -9.76
N LEU A 25 -0.14 -2.11 -9.76
CA LEU A 25 1.25 -1.71 -9.68
C LEU A 25 1.62 -0.71 -10.78
N ASN A 26 1.32 -1.06 -12.04
CA ASN A 26 1.61 -0.19 -13.17
C ASN A 26 0.90 1.15 -13.04
N TYR A 27 -0.39 1.12 -12.68
CA TYR A 27 -1.16 2.34 -12.49
C TYR A 27 -0.61 3.23 -11.36
N ILE A 28 -0.28 2.65 -10.20
CA ILE A 28 0.32 3.38 -9.08
C ILE A 28 1.67 3.97 -9.50
N ARG A 29 2.55 3.20 -10.14
CA ARG A 29 3.87 3.68 -10.59
C ARG A 29 3.75 4.87 -11.54
N THR A 30 2.88 4.77 -12.55
CA THR A 30 2.65 5.85 -13.52
C THR A 30 2.14 7.13 -12.86
N ASN A 31 1.24 7.03 -11.88
CA ASN A 31 0.62 8.22 -11.26
C ASN A 31 1.40 8.79 -10.07
N CYS A 32 2.17 7.95 -9.38
CA CYS A 32 2.92 8.33 -8.18
C CYS A 32 4.40 8.64 -8.46
N SER A 33 4.85 8.55 -9.72
CA SER A 33 6.26 8.80 -10.11
C SER A 33 7.27 7.94 -9.35
N VAL A 34 6.89 6.70 -9.03
CA VAL A 34 7.77 5.76 -8.33
C VAL A 34 8.68 5.07 -9.34
N SER A 35 9.97 4.94 -9.00
CA SER A 35 10.95 4.21 -9.83
C SER A 35 10.53 2.76 -10.06
N GLU A 36 10.71 2.25 -11.28
CA GLU A 36 10.45 0.85 -11.61
C GLU A 36 11.31 -0.14 -10.81
N SER A 37 12.49 0.30 -10.38
CA SER A 37 13.42 -0.48 -9.54
C SER A 37 12.98 -0.57 -8.09
N LYS A 38 12.06 0.29 -7.63
CA LYS A 38 11.56 0.27 -6.26
C LYS A 38 10.42 -0.74 -6.13
N ARG A 39 10.51 -1.55 -5.10
CA ARG A 39 9.39 -2.38 -4.64
C ARG A 39 8.42 -1.49 -3.88
N ILE A 40 7.13 -1.69 -4.13
CA ILE A 40 6.06 -0.94 -3.46
C ILE A 40 4.97 -1.87 -2.99
N ASP A 41 4.39 -1.52 -1.84
CA ASP A 41 3.22 -2.16 -1.26
C ASP A 41 2.26 -1.08 -0.75
N LEU A 42 1.09 -1.50 -0.25
CA LEU A 42 0.14 -0.60 0.40
C LEU A 42 -0.03 -1.01 1.87
N CYS A 43 -0.02 -0.04 2.78
CA CYS A 43 -0.32 -0.29 4.19
C CYS A 43 -1.68 0.32 4.55
N VAL A 44 -2.61 -0.49 5.04
CA VAL A 44 -3.94 -0.04 5.47
C VAL A 44 -3.81 0.81 6.74
N ILE A 45 -4.25 2.07 6.69
CA ILE A 45 -4.04 3.04 7.79
C ILE A 45 -4.59 2.55 9.12
N ASN A 46 -5.82 2.01 9.11
CA ASN A 46 -6.51 1.65 10.35
C ASN A 46 -5.93 0.41 11.03
N THR A 47 -5.45 -0.56 10.25
CA THR A 47 -5.01 -1.87 10.76
C THR A 47 -3.50 -2.05 10.76
N GLY A 48 -2.77 -1.27 9.95
CA GLY A 48 -1.36 -1.48 9.62
C GLY A 48 -1.11 -2.73 8.76
N GLU A 49 -2.17 -3.35 8.23
CA GLU A 49 -2.07 -4.53 7.36
C GLU A 49 -1.36 -4.16 6.06
N LEU A 50 -0.38 -4.98 5.67
CA LEU A 50 0.35 -4.84 4.41
C LEU A 50 -0.39 -5.60 3.30
N LEU A 51 -0.75 -4.88 2.25
CA LEU A 51 -1.23 -5.42 0.99
C LEU A 51 -0.01 -5.50 0.06
N GLN A 52 0.53 -6.70 -0.04
CA GLN A 52 1.67 -6.97 -0.89
C GLN A 52 1.24 -6.93 -2.36
N LEU A 53 1.95 -6.14 -3.15
CA LEU A 53 1.70 -6.00 -4.57
C LEU A 53 2.80 -6.75 -5.33
N SER A 54 2.62 -8.04 -5.57
CA SER A 54 3.52 -8.78 -6.46
C SER A 54 2.97 -8.82 -7.90
N PRO A 55 3.79 -8.53 -8.93
CA PRO A 55 3.36 -8.69 -10.31
C PRO A 55 3.09 -10.16 -10.69
N SER A 56 3.61 -11.12 -9.91
CA SER A 56 3.34 -12.56 -10.08
C SER A 56 1.97 -12.99 -9.58
N ASP A 57 1.31 -12.18 -8.77
CA ASP A 57 0.05 -12.56 -8.14
C ASP A 57 -1.09 -12.48 -9.16
N THR A 58 -1.83 -13.58 -9.26
CA THR A 58 -2.90 -13.75 -10.25
C THR A 58 -4.28 -13.40 -9.71
N LYS A 59 -4.44 -13.40 -8.38
CA LYS A 59 -5.68 -13.03 -7.69
C LYS A 59 -5.70 -11.54 -7.40
N SER A 60 -6.88 -10.93 -7.48
CA SER A 60 -7.05 -9.54 -7.07
C SER A 60 -6.96 -9.41 -5.55
N ILE A 61 -6.59 -8.22 -5.05
CA ILE A 61 -6.54 -7.92 -3.62
C ILE A 61 -7.88 -8.26 -2.94
N VAL A 62 -8.99 -8.01 -3.63
CA VAL A 62 -10.34 -8.31 -3.13
C VAL A 62 -10.62 -9.80 -3.00
N ALA A 63 -10.10 -10.62 -3.91
CA ALA A 63 -10.29 -12.07 -3.85
C ALA A 63 -9.50 -12.71 -2.71
N GLU A 64 -8.46 -12.05 -2.21
CA GLU A 64 -7.65 -12.54 -1.09
C GLU A 64 -8.06 -11.97 0.26
N ARG A 65 -8.74 -10.82 0.27
CA ARG A 65 -9.00 -10.02 1.49
C ARG A 65 -10.48 -9.67 1.62
N HIS A 66 -11.33 -10.69 1.63
CA HIS A 66 -12.80 -10.56 1.76
C HIS A 66 -13.27 -9.84 3.04
N HIS A 67 -12.41 -9.70 4.05
CA HIS A 67 -12.70 -8.98 5.29
C HIS A 67 -12.53 -7.46 5.18
N LEU A 68 -11.91 -6.95 4.11
CA LEU A 68 -11.69 -5.51 3.98
C LEU A 68 -12.99 -4.79 3.59
N PRO A 69 -13.23 -3.59 4.16
CA PRO A 69 -14.40 -2.79 3.81
C PRO A 69 -14.37 -2.39 2.32
N LEU A 70 -15.54 -2.05 1.77
CA LEU A 70 -15.66 -1.61 0.37
C LEU A 70 -14.78 -0.39 0.03
N HIS A 71 -14.44 0.41 1.04
CA HIS A 71 -13.54 1.56 0.97
C HIS A 71 -12.37 1.37 1.92
N VAL A 72 -11.16 1.27 1.38
CA VAL A 72 -9.93 1.09 2.17
C VAL A 72 -9.04 2.31 1.99
N HIS A 73 -8.47 2.80 3.09
CA HIS A 73 -7.49 3.87 3.09
C HIS A 73 -6.11 3.28 3.33
N CYS A 74 -5.19 3.52 2.40
CA CYS A 74 -3.84 2.99 2.42
C CYS A 74 -2.81 4.10 2.27
N VAL A 75 -1.63 3.89 2.86
CA VAL A 75 -0.42 4.65 2.55
C VAL A 75 0.40 3.85 1.55
N LEU A 76 0.92 4.51 0.52
CA LEU A 76 1.90 3.93 -0.39
C LEU A 76 3.22 3.72 0.37
N MET A 77 3.73 2.50 0.34
CA MET A 77 4.98 2.13 0.99
C MET A 77 6.03 1.83 -0.07
N GLU A 78 7.21 2.40 0.07
CA GLU A 78 8.40 1.97 -0.65
C GLU A 78 9.17 0.98 0.21
N ILE A 79 9.81 0.01 -0.44
CA ILE A 79 10.54 -1.06 0.24
C ILE A 79 11.98 -1.04 -0.26
N ASP A 80 12.92 -0.92 0.67
CA ASP A 80 14.34 -1.01 0.37
C ASP A 80 14.81 -2.45 0.18
N ALA A 81 16.05 -2.61 -0.27
CA ALA A 81 16.64 -3.92 -0.57
C ALA A 81 16.71 -4.85 0.64
N ASP A 82 16.76 -4.29 1.85
CA ASP A 82 16.75 -5.00 3.13
C ASP A 82 15.35 -5.41 3.59
N GLY A 83 14.30 -4.97 2.89
CA GLY A 83 12.89 -5.20 3.23
C GLY A 83 12.29 -4.16 4.18
N THR A 84 13.00 -3.07 4.47
CA THR A 84 12.50 -1.98 5.32
C THR A 84 11.45 -1.17 4.57
N TYR A 85 10.30 -0.94 5.22
CA TYR A 85 9.19 -0.17 4.66
C TYR A 85 9.29 1.31 5.02
N PHE A 86 9.13 2.17 4.03
CA PHE A 86 9.10 3.62 4.17
C PHE A 86 7.80 4.18 3.61
N PRO A 87 7.01 4.94 4.38
CA PRO A 87 5.83 5.59 3.85
C PRO A 87 6.24 6.67 2.85
N SER A 88 5.57 6.69 1.69
CA SER A 88 5.75 7.73 0.67
C SER A 88 5.09 9.07 1.06
N SER A 89 4.33 9.10 2.16
CA SER A 89 3.69 10.31 2.71
C SER A 89 4.37 10.75 4.00
N ASN A 90 4.48 12.08 4.18
CA ASN A 90 4.94 12.71 5.41
C ASN A 90 3.79 13.28 6.26
N ASP A 91 2.53 13.01 5.90
CA ASP A 91 1.37 13.55 6.60
C ASP A 91 1.29 12.99 8.03
N PRO A 92 1.47 13.82 9.08
CA PRO A 92 1.50 13.36 10.47
C PRO A 92 0.13 12.89 10.97
N THR A 93 -0.95 13.24 10.26
CA THR A 93 -2.30 12.76 10.58
C THR A 93 -2.52 11.32 10.14
N LEU A 94 -1.77 10.86 9.14
CA LEU A 94 -1.80 9.49 8.63
C LEU A 94 -0.69 8.65 9.24
N ILE A 95 0.54 9.17 9.25
CA ILE A 95 1.74 8.50 9.74
C ILE A 95 1.89 8.74 11.24
N THR A 96 0.92 8.23 11.99
CA THR A 96 0.89 8.34 13.45
C THR A 96 1.84 7.31 14.08
N HIS A 97 2.17 7.51 15.36
CA HIS A 97 2.91 6.51 16.15
C HIS A 97 2.21 5.15 16.17
N ASP A 98 0.87 5.15 16.24
CA ASP A 98 0.06 3.93 16.21
C ASP A 98 0.18 3.21 14.87
N PHE A 99 0.08 3.94 13.75
CA PHE A 99 0.30 3.42 12.40
C PHE A 99 1.69 2.76 12.28
N LEU A 100 2.75 3.45 12.68
CA LEU A 100 4.11 2.93 12.63
C LEU A 100 4.30 1.70 13.51
N THR A 101 3.63 1.65 14.67
CA THR A 101 3.66 0.49 15.57
C THR A 101 2.98 -0.73 14.92
N LYS A 102 1.82 -0.53 14.28
CA LYS A 102 1.10 -1.59 13.57
C LYS A 102 1.90 -2.09 12.36
N LEU A 103 2.47 -1.19 11.57
CA LEU A 103 3.35 -1.51 10.44
C LEU A 103 4.53 -2.37 10.90
N LYS A 104 5.23 -1.98 11.97
CA LYS A 104 6.36 -2.75 12.51
C LYS A 104 5.97 -4.18 12.89
N ARG A 105 4.78 -4.38 13.45
CA ARG A 105 4.27 -5.72 13.78
C ARG A 105 4.01 -6.53 12.51
N ALA A 106 3.39 -5.91 11.50
CA ALA A 106 3.09 -6.57 10.23
C ALA A 106 4.36 -6.92 9.42
N SER A 107 5.38 -6.07 9.46
CA SER A 107 6.65 -6.29 8.75
C SER A 107 7.62 -7.22 9.50
N GLY A 108 7.43 -7.37 10.82
CA GLY A 108 8.32 -8.13 11.72
C GLY A 108 7.94 -9.60 11.94
N SER A 109 6.77 -10.06 11.45
CA SER A 109 6.45 -11.48 11.42
C SER A 109 7.24 -12.17 10.30
N LYS A 110 8.47 -12.59 10.63
CA LYS A 110 9.16 -13.70 9.94
C LYS A 110 8.94 -14.99 10.71
#